data_AF-A0A1Q7GMF9-F1
#
_entry.id   AF-A0A1Q7GMF9-F1
#
_cell.length_a   1.000
_cell.length_b   1.000
_cell.length_c   1.000
_cell.angle_alpha   90.00
_cell.angle_beta   90.00
_cell.angle_gamma   90.00
#
_symmetry.space_group_name_H-M   'P 1'
#
loop_
_entity.id
_entity.type
_entity.pdbx_description
1 polymer ?
#
loop_
_entity_poly.entity_id
_entity_poly.type
_entity_poly.pdbx_seq_one_letter_code
_entity_poly.pdbx_strand_id
1 'polypeptide(L)'
;MAHLAVVRGLTYTNLSQVFNRWLMPTYQTAFRWTGNRVDSEDATTWVFLTVAGHLQLPELVQVADDYVVDAGLEAVTRHWVDRYGIARVRCIEIHASESTPGLESMFDDLTAEMRLALVLRFLRRRSAATIATQLGIRPEATRRRIIAALAQVAQRIGFQVESSEPAQTDQVSAYIDDVVARRRPVRFEVLPEAWPSMIGAGHVQAAIAGNHLPAHEFVRTLDRRLEERAGRRFVTDLRIWSA
;
A
#
# COMPACT_ATOMS: atom_id res chain seq x y z
N MET A 1 -17.03 -0.46 16.95
CA MET A 1 -16.41 0.81 16.56
C MET A 1 -17.51 1.70 16.02
N ALA A 2 -17.66 2.92 16.53
CA ALA A 2 -18.65 3.86 16.03
C ALA A 2 -18.21 4.29 14.62
N HIS A 3 -18.89 3.77 13.59
CA HIS A 3 -18.86 4.39 12.28
C HIS A 3 -19.35 5.83 12.47
N LEU A 4 -18.50 6.82 12.22
CA LEU A 4 -18.98 8.16 11.89
C LEU A 4 -19.75 8.00 10.57
N ALA A 5 -21.03 7.67 10.70
CA ALA A 5 -21.99 7.61 9.60
C ALA A 5 -22.13 9.03 9.08
N VAL A 6 -21.30 9.40 8.11
CA VAL A 6 -21.44 10.67 7.42
C VAL A 6 -22.66 10.55 6.53
N VAL A 7 -23.67 11.34 6.84
CA VAL A 7 -24.95 11.40 6.12
C VAL A 7 -24.66 11.91 4.70
N ARG A 8 -25.01 11.13 3.68
CA ARG A 8 -25.02 11.60 2.28
C ARG A 8 -25.77 12.94 2.21
N GLY A 9 -25.13 13.97 1.63
CA GLY A 9 -25.67 15.33 1.56
C GLY A 9 -24.94 16.37 2.44
N LEU A 10 -23.96 15.95 3.25
CA LEU A 10 -23.06 16.87 3.98
C LEU A 10 -21.91 17.37 3.10
N THR A 11 -21.33 18.51 3.49
CA THR A 11 -20.16 19.10 2.83
C THR A 11 -18.94 19.11 3.74
N TYR A 12 -17.75 18.91 3.16
CA TYR A 12 -16.51 19.35 3.78
C TYR A 12 -16.35 20.84 3.58
N THR A 13 -15.99 21.56 4.63
CA THR A 13 -15.77 23.02 4.59
C THR A 13 -14.29 23.38 4.61
N ASN A 14 -13.42 22.46 5.03
CA ASN A 14 -11.96 22.65 5.04
C ASN A 14 -11.23 21.31 4.85
N LEU A 15 -9.95 21.41 4.47
CA LEU A 15 -9.10 20.24 4.21
C LEU A 15 -8.84 19.41 5.46
N SER A 16 -8.88 20.00 6.66
CA SER A 16 -8.67 19.27 7.91
C SER A 16 -9.74 18.21 8.14
N GLN A 17 -10.98 18.44 7.70
CA GLN A 17 -12.04 17.43 7.79
C GLN A 17 -11.78 16.23 6.85
N VAL A 18 -11.31 16.50 5.63
CA VAL A 18 -10.88 15.46 4.68
C VAL A 18 -9.70 14.69 5.25
N PHE A 19 -8.69 15.40 5.75
CA PHE A 19 -7.49 14.84 6.36
C PHE A 19 -7.82 13.91 7.54
N ASN A 20 -8.63 14.37 8.49
CA ASN A 20 -9.00 13.60 9.68
C ASN A 20 -9.77 12.32 9.34
N ARG A 21 -10.59 12.33 8.28
CA ARG A 21 -11.30 11.13 7.82
C ARG A 21 -10.37 10.17 7.08
N TRP A 22 -9.53 10.68 6.19
CA TRP A 22 -8.85 9.87 5.19
C TRP A 22 -7.41 9.52 5.50
N LEU A 23 -6.74 10.20 6.45
CA LEU A 23 -5.33 9.96 6.75
C LEU A 23 -5.03 8.47 6.99
N MET A 24 -5.80 7.87 7.91
CA MET A 24 -5.58 6.47 8.28
C MET A 24 -5.97 5.50 7.17
N PRO A 25 -7.17 5.59 6.54
CA PRO A 25 -7.51 4.72 5.41
C PRO A 25 -6.52 4.81 4.23
N THR A 26 -6.09 6.02 3.85
CA THR A 26 -5.14 6.23 2.75
C THR A 26 -3.78 5.64 3.09
N TYR A 27 -3.27 5.90 4.30
CA TYR A 27 -1.99 5.35 4.75
C TYR A 27 -2.00 3.83 4.80
N GLN A 28 -3.03 3.23 5.39
CA GLN A 28 -3.12 1.77 5.54
C GLN A 28 -3.28 1.07 4.19
N THR A 29 -4.03 1.67 3.27
CA THR A 29 -4.10 1.19 1.88
C THR A 29 -2.72 1.24 1.24
N ALA A 30 -2.03 2.38 1.28
CA ALA A 30 -0.67 2.48 0.74
C ALA A 30 0.30 1.47 1.38
N PHE A 31 0.16 1.19 2.68
CA PHE A 31 0.99 0.20 3.38
C PHE A 31 0.74 -1.24 2.93
N ARG A 32 -0.52 -1.61 2.70
CA ARG A 32 -0.85 -2.92 2.12
C ARG A 32 -0.22 -3.10 0.73
N TRP A 33 -0.30 -2.05 -0.09
CA TRP A 33 0.18 -2.10 -1.46
C TRP A 33 1.70 -1.97 -1.60
N THR A 34 2.40 -1.33 -0.66
CA THR A 34 3.86 -1.10 -0.78
C THR A 34 4.69 -1.95 0.18
N GLY A 35 4.05 -2.51 1.23
CA GLY A 35 4.70 -3.33 2.26
C GLY A 35 5.68 -2.60 3.17
N ASN A 36 5.90 -1.30 2.97
CA ASN A 36 6.88 -0.53 3.75
C ASN A 36 6.43 0.89 4.03
N ARG A 37 6.80 1.39 5.21
CA ARG A 37 6.36 2.69 5.72
C ARG A 37 6.79 3.86 4.83
N VAL A 38 8.03 3.87 4.35
CA VAL A 38 8.57 5.01 3.59
C VAL A 38 7.78 5.22 2.30
N ASP A 39 7.57 4.16 1.51
CA ASP A 39 6.77 4.26 0.30
C ASP A 39 5.29 4.54 0.59
N SER A 40 4.77 4.09 1.74
CA SER A 40 3.40 4.39 2.17
C SER A 40 3.21 5.86 2.52
N GLU A 41 4.17 6.45 3.21
CA GLU A 41 4.20 7.88 3.57
C GLU A 41 4.36 8.75 2.32
N ASP A 42 5.21 8.34 1.36
CA ASP A 42 5.36 9.01 0.07
C ASP A 42 4.04 9.00 -0.73
N ALA A 43 3.41 7.83 -0.85
CA ALA A 43 2.12 7.70 -1.54
C ALA A 43 1.02 8.51 -0.84
N THR A 44 0.94 8.46 0.49
CA THR A 44 -0.05 9.21 1.28
C THR A 44 0.15 10.73 1.11
N THR A 45 1.40 11.19 1.14
CA THR A 45 1.73 12.60 0.86
C THR A 45 1.23 13.01 -0.50
N TRP A 46 1.49 12.19 -1.52
CA TRP A 46 1.07 12.48 -2.88
C TRP A 46 -0.46 12.62 -2.97
N VAL A 47 -1.22 11.70 -2.37
CA VAL A 47 -2.70 11.76 -2.35
C VAL A 47 -3.17 13.09 -1.79
N PHE A 48 -2.71 13.46 -0.60
CA PHE A 48 -3.19 14.68 0.07
C PHE A 48 -2.76 15.96 -0.63
N LEU A 49 -1.56 16.01 -1.22
CA LEU A 49 -1.14 17.16 -2.01
C LEU A 49 -1.92 17.29 -3.32
N THR A 50 -2.24 16.16 -3.97
CA THR A 50 -3.10 16.13 -5.16
C THR A 50 -4.51 16.59 -4.83
N VAL A 51 -5.13 16.03 -3.79
CA VAL A 51 -6.48 16.40 -3.34
C VAL A 51 -6.52 17.89 -2.96
N ALA A 52 -5.57 18.38 -2.16
CA ALA A 52 -5.49 19.80 -1.80
C ALA A 52 -5.25 20.72 -3.01
N GLY A 53 -4.65 20.21 -4.08
CA GLY A 53 -4.44 20.94 -5.33
C GLY A 53 -5.71 21.11 -6.17
N HIS A 54 -6.65 20.17 -6.09
CA HIS A 54 -7.80 20.10 -7.02
C HIS A 54 -9.16 20.30 -6.34
N LEU A 55 -9.32 19.84 -5.08
CA LEU A 55 -10.58 19.93 -4.36
C LEU A 55 -10.90 21.40 -4.05
N GLN A 56 -12.06 21.87 -4.48
CA GLN A 56 -12.57 23.21 -4.19
C GLN A 56 -13.58 23.10 -3.05
N LEU A 57 -13.32 23.75 -1.93
CA LEU A 57 -14.17 23.66 -0.74
C LEU A 57 -15.02 24.93 -0.56
N PRO A 58 -16.26 24.84 -0.03
CA PRO A 58 -16.89 23.62 0.46
C PRO A 58 -17.35 22.67 -0.65
N GLU A 59 -17.24 21.37 -0.42
CA GLU A 59 -17.60 20.32 -1.40
C GLU A 59 -18.41 19.22 -0.73
N LEU A 60 -19.32 18.57 -1.47
CA LEU A 60 -20.02 17.39 -1.00
C LEU A 60 -19.03 16.32 -0.55
N VAL A 61 -19.33 15.70 0.59
CA VAL A 61 -18.49 14.62 1.15
C VAL A 61 -18.28 13.52 0.11
N GLN A 62 -19.32 13.12 -0.62
CA GLN A 62 -19.20 12.08 -1.63
C GLN A 62 -18.20 12.45 -2.73
N VAL A 63 -18.27 13.67 -3.25
CA VAL A 63 -17.37 14.13 -4.32
C VAL A 63 -15.93 14.18 -3.80
N ALA A 64 -15.71 14.71 -2.60
CA ALA A 64 -14.38 14.75 -1.98
C ALA A 64 -13.82 13.34 -1.67
N ASP A 65 -14.67 12.43 -1.19
CA ASP A 65 -14.33 11.04 -0.93
C ASP A 65 -13.90 10.35 -2.23
N ASP A 66 -14.64 10.54 -3.33
CA ASP A 66 -14.30 10.01 -4.66
C ASP A 66 -12.94 10.55 -5.14
N TYR A 67 -12.68 11.86 -4.98
CA TYR A 67 -11.37 12.44 -5.28
C TYR A 67 -10.21 11.79 -4.50
N VAL A 68 -10.41 11.49 -3.21
CA VAL A 68 -9.38 10.85 -2.38
C VAL A 68 -9.15 9.41 -2.84
N VAL A 69 -10.21 8.68 -3.20
CA VAL A 69 -10.12 7.31 -3.72
C VAL A 69 -9.36 7.27 -5.04
N ASP A 70 -9.72 8.15 -5.99
CA ASP A 70 -9.06 8.24 -7.29
C ASP A 70 -7.58 8.61 -7.16
N ALA A 71 -7.27 9.61 -6.31
CA ALA A 71 -5.89 9.97 -6.01
C ALA A 71 -5.14 8.80 -5.32
N GLY A 72 -5.80 8.05 -4.44
CA GLY A 72 -5.23 6.86 -3.79
C GLY A 72 -4.80 5.79 -4.80
N LEU A 73 -5.68 5.48 -5.74
CA LEU A 73 -5.40 4.55 -6.83
C LEU A 73 -4.24 5.03 -7.70
N GLU A 74 -4.23 6.31 -8.08
CA GLU A 74 -3.16 6.85 -8.89
C GLU A 74 -1.83 6.82 -8.13
N ALA A 75 -1.79 7.11 -6.84
CA ALA A 75 -0.59 7.05 -6.02
C ALA A 75 0.03 5.64 -6.00
N VAL A 76 -0.79 4.61 -5.81
CA VAL A 76 -0.35 3.21 -5.85
C VAL A 76 0.14 2.84 -7.24
N THR A 77 -0.58 3.24 -8.28
CA THR A 77 -0.18 2.99 -9.68
C THR A 77 1.18 3.62 -9.98
N ARG A 78 1.37 4.88 -9.61
CA ARG A 78 2.63 5.60 -9.77
C ARG A 78 3.77 4.92 -9.02
N HIS A 79 3.55 4.45 -7.80
CA HIS A 79 4.56 3.70 -7.06
C HIS A 79 5.06 2.49 -7.86
N TRP A 80 4.14 1.68 -8.39
CA TRP A 80 4.48 0.46 -9.13
C TRP A 80 5.10 0.75 -10.51
N VAL A 81 4.59 1.74 -11.24
CA VAL A 81 5.15 2.19 -12.52
C VAL A 81 6.56 2.76 -12.32
N ASP A 82 6.71 3.75 -11.44
CA ASP A 82 7.94 4.54 -11.31
C ASP A 82 9.08 3.75 -10.65
N ARG A 83 8.77 2.81 -9.74
CA ARG A 83 9.80 2.03 -9.02
C ARG A 83 10.10 0.70 -9.68
N TYR A 84 9.12 0.10 -10.36
CA TYR A 84 9.20 -1.29 -10.80
C TYR A 84 8.85 -1.52 -12.27
N GLY A 85 8.54 -0.47 -13.04
CA GLY A 85 8.26 -0.60 -14.48
C GLY A 85 6.96 -1.37 -14.81
N ILE A 86 6.11 -1.63 -13.82
CA ILE A 86 4.84 -2.33 -14.03
C ILE A 86 3.91 -1.40 -14.79
N ALA A 87 3.36 -1.89 -15.91
CA ALA A 87 2.38 -1.14 -16.70
C ALA A 87 1.20 -0.71 -15.82
N ARG A 88 0.57 0.44 -16.14
CA ARG A 88 -0.55 1.00 -15.35
C ARG A 88 -1.57 -0.08 -15.03
N VAL A 89 -1.71 -0.37 -13.74
CA VAL A 89 -2.71 -1.31 -13.20
C VAL A 89 -4.10 -0.82 -13.60
N ARG A 90 -4.88 -1.64 -14.29
CA ARG A 90 -6.29 -1.30 -14.54
C ARG A 90 -7.11 -1.75 -13.35
N CYS A 91 -7.96 -0.89 -12.80
CA CYS A 91 -8.80 -1.25 -11.64
C CYS A 91 -9.65 -2.50 -11.85
N ILE A 92 -10.08 -2.74 -13.10
CA ILE A 92 -10.84 -3.93 -13.48
C ILE A 92 -10.09 -5.24 -13.22
N GLU A 93 -8.78 -5.20 -13.07
CA GLU A 93 -7.94 -6.38 -12.78
C GLU A 93 -7.83 -6.64 -11.26
N ILE A 94 -8.19 -5.67 -10.41
CA ILE A 94 -8.16 -5.80 -8.95
C ILE A 94 -9.56 -6.19 -8.45
N HIS A 95 -9.79 -7.48 -8.23
CA HIS A 95 -11.05 -7.99 -7.68
C HIS A 95 -10.98 -8.05 -6.14
N ALA A 96 -10.53 -6.97 -5.50
CA ALA A 96 -10.32 -6.95 -4.06
C ALA A 96 -11.65 -6.82 -3.30
N SER A 97 -11.87 -7.70 -2.31
CA SER A 97 -12.91 -7.52 -1.30
C SER A 97 -12.62 -6.25 -0.48
N GLU A 98 -13.64 -5.44 -0.17
CA GLU A 98 -13.53 -4.24 0.67
C GLU A 98 -13.02 -4.53 2.09
N SER A 99 -13.03 -5.81 2.51
CA SER A 99 -12.52 -6.25 3.81
C SER A 99 -11.07 -6.72 3.72
N THR A 100 -10.22 -6.23 4.63
CA THR A 100 -8.87 -6.80 4.79
C THR A 100 -9.02 -8.20 5.40
N PRO A 101 -8.63 -9.28 4.69
CA PRO A 101 -8.72 -10.62 5.27
C PRO A 101 -7.82 -10.71 6.51
N GLY A 102 -8.28 -11.46 7.52
CA GLY A 102 -7.45 -11.80 8.67
C GLY A 102 -6.24 -12.65 8.24
N LEU A 103 -5.15 -12.60 9.01
CA LEU A 103 -3.92 -13.35 8.69
C LEU A 103 -4.17 -14.84 8.47
N GLU A 104 -5.07 -15.45 9.25
CA GLU A 104 -5.46 -16.86 9.09
C GLU A 104 -6.12 -17.11 7.74
N SER A 105 -7.11 -16.29 7.36
CA SER A 105 -7.80 -16.42 6.08
C SER A 105 -6.91 -16.20 4.85
N MET A 106 -5.80 -15.46 4.99
CA MET A 106 -4.79 -15.34 3.93
C MET A 106 -4.00 -16.64 3.71
N PHE A 107 -3.96 -17.54 4.69
CA PHE A 107 -3.13 -18.73 4.68
C PHE A 107 -3.90 -20.04 4.45
N ASP A 108 -5.24 -20.05 4.37
CA ASP A 108 -6.02 -21.29 4.37
C ASP A 108 -5.73 -22.26 3.21
N ASP A 109 -5.33 -21.80 2.03
CA ASP A 109 -4.95 -22.70 0.90
C ASP A 109 -3.46 -23.03 0.84
N LEU A 110 -2.66 -22.39 1.69
CA LEU A 110 -1.24 -22.69 1.73
C LEU A 110 -1.02 -24.07 2.33
N THR A 111 -0.15 -24.85 1.71
CA THR A 111 0.36 -26.10 2.31
C THR A 111 1.03 -25.80 3.66
N ALA A 112 1.09 -26.80 4.55
CA ALA A 112 1.74 -26.64 5.86
C ALA A 112 3.20 -26.14 5.73
N GLU A 113 3.93 -26.60 4.70
CA GLU A 113 5.30 -26.15 4.43
C GLU A 113 5.37 -24.68 4.01
N MET A 114 4.45 -24.24 3.15
CA MET A 114 4.36 -22.84 2.72
C MET A 114 4.01 -21.92 3.89
N ARG A 115 3.02 -22.31 4.70
CA ARG A 115 2.66 -21.58 5.94
C ARG A 115 3.86 -21.46 6.86
N LEU A 116 4.56 -22.57 7.11
CA LEU A 116 5.75 -22.59 7.96
C LEU A 116 6.85 -21.67 7.41
N ALA A 117 7.10 -21.70 6.10
CA ALA A 117 8.08 -20.82 5.46
C ALA A 117 7.71 -19.33 5.64
N LEU A 118 6.45 -18.94 5.44
CA LEU A 118 5.99 -17.57 5.65
C LEU A 118 6.07 -17.15 7.12
N VAL A 119 5.69 -18.01 8.06
CA VAL A 119 5.81 -17.76 9.50
C VAL A 119 7.27 -17.53 9.89
N LEU A 120 8.18 -18.40 9.47
CA LEU A 120 9.60 -18.25 9.79
C LEU A 120 10.19 -16.98 9.14
N ARG A 121 9.73 -16.66 7.92
CA ARG A 121 10.23 -15.50 7.17
C ARG A 121 9.74 -14.18 7.74
N PHE A 122 8.43 -14.00 7.92
CA PHE A 122 7.84 -12.70 8.29
C PHE A 122 7.68 -12.52 9.80
N LEU A 123 7.18 -13.54 10.52
CA LEU A 123 6.99 -13.43 11.98
C LEU A 123 8.30 -13.62 12.74
N ARG A 124 9.13 -14.58 12.33
CA ARG A 124 10.42 -14.85 12.99
C ARG A 124 11.61 -14.15 12.34
N ARG A 125 11.39 -13.42 11.23
CA ARG A 125 12.41 -12.62 10.51
C ARG A 125 13.68 -13.40 10.16
N ARG A 126 13.56 -14.70 9.90
CA ARG A 126 14.71 -15.53 9.50
C ARG A 126 15.01 -15.32 8.02
N SER A 127 16.30 -15.40 7.66
CA SER A 127 16.71 -15.39 6.25
C SER A 127 16.27 -16.67 5.54
N ALA A 128 16.15 -16.64 4.21
CA ALA A 128 15.86 -17.84 3.43
C ALA A 128 16.91 -18.95 3.65
N ALA A 129 18.19 -18.59 3.81
CA ALA A 129 19.26 -19.55 4.08
C ALA A 129 19.11 -20.24 5.45
N THR A 130 18.74 -19.48 6.49
CA THR A 130 18.47 -20.03 7.83
C THR A 130 17.26 -20.96 7.81
N ILE A 131 16.19 -20.58 7.10
CA ILE A 131 14.98 -21.41 6.94
C ILE A 131 15.34 -22.69 6.18
N ALA A 132 16.11 -22.59 5.10
CA ALA A 132 16.55 -23.73 4.31
C ALA A 132 17.31 -24.77 5.14
N THR A 133 18.23 -24.29 5.98
CA THR A 133 19.00 -25.13 6.92
C THR A 133 18.07 -25.85 7.89
N GLN A 134 17.09 -25.14 8.46
CA GLN A 134 16.13 -25.71 9.40
C GLN A 134 15.20 -26.75 8.76
N LEU A 135 14.82 -26.53 7.49
CA LEU A 135 13.94 -27.42 6.75
C LEU A 135 14.70 -28.55 6.02
N GLY A 136 16.03 -28.60 6.10
CA GLY A 136 16.83 -29.61 5.43
C GLY A 136 16.80 -29.53 3.90
N ILE A 137 16.61 -28.34 3.32
CA ILE A 137 16.50 -28.12 1.87
C ILE A 137 17.50 -27.06 1.38
N ARG A 138 17.62 -26.93 0.06
CA ARG A 138 18.48 -25.91 -0.57
C ARG A 138 17.91 -24.49 -0.37
N PRO A 139 18.76 -23.46 -0.16
CA PRO A 139 18.32 -22.07 -0.07
C PRO A 139 17.46 -21.60 -1.24
N GLU A 140 17.83 -22.02 -2.46
CA GLU A 140 17.08 -21.75 -3.69
C GLU A 140 15.65 -22.30 -3.64
N ALA A 141 15.49 -23.54 -3.17
CA ALA A 141 14.17 -24.16 -3.04
C ALA A 141 13.31 -23.42 -1.99
N THR A 142 13.94 -22.91 -0.94
CA THR A 142 13.25 -22.11 0.09
C THR A 142 12.80 -20.76 -0.46
N ARG A 143 13.66 -20.05 -1.21
CA ARG A 143 13.31 -18.79 -1.87
C ARG A 143 12.11 -18.97 -2.79
N ARG A 144 12.17 -19.95 -3.70
CA ARG A 144 11.05 -20.27 -4.60
C ARG A 144 9.77 -20.63 -3.86
N ARG A 145 9.87 -21.38 -2.75
CA ARG A 145 8.69 -21.71 -1.92
C ARG A 145 8.06 -20.50 -1.26
N ILE A 146 8.87 -19.57 -0.72
CA ILE A 146 8.37 -18.32 -0.12
C ILE A 146 7.67 -17.48 -1.20
N ILE A 147 8.29 -17.33 -2.37
CA ILE A 147 7.73 -16.59 -3.50
C ILE A 147 6.40 -17.20 -3.94
N ALA A 148 6.36 -18.52 -4.17
CA ALA A 148 5.13 -19.21 -4.55
C ALA A 148 4.02 -19.07 -3.50
N ALA A 149 4.36 -19.15 -2.20
CA ALA A 149 3.39 -18.94 -1.13
C ALA A 149 2.82 -17.52 -1.15
N LEU A 150 3.66 -16.50 -1.38
CA LEU A 150 3.20 -15.11 -1.47
C LEU A 150 2.34 -14.86 -2.71
N ALA A 151 2.66 -15.48 -3.85
CA ALA A 151 1.80 -15.43 -5.03
C ALA A 151 0.40 -16.00 -4.75
N GLN A 152 0.31 -17.12 -4.01
CA GLN A 152 -0.99 -17.68 -3.60
C GLN A 152 -1.75 -16.77 -2.63
N VAL A 153 -1.04 -16.09 -1.72
CA VAL A 153 -1.65 -15.05 -0.86
C VAL A 153 -2.23 -13.93 -1.71
N ALA A 154 -1.52 -13.48 -2.75
CA ALA A 154 -2.03 -12.45 -3.66
C ALA A 154 -3.28 -12.90 -4.43
N GLN A 155 -3.32 -14.15 -4.90
CA GLN A 155 -4.52 -14.70 -5.53
C GLN A 155 -5.72 -14.70 -4.58
N ARG A 156 -5.52 -15.06 -3.31
CA ARG A 156 -6.56 -15.06 -2.27
C ARG A 156 -7.18 -13.70 -2.00
N ILE A 157 -6.40 -12.63 -2.14
CA ILE A 157 -6.90 -11.25 -1.97
C ILE A 157 -7.50 -10.68 -3.27
N GLY A 158 -7.68 -11.51 -4.30
CA GLY A 158 -8.29 -11.11 -5.58
C GLY A 158 -7.31 -10.50 -6.57
N PHE A 159 -6.00 -10.69 -6.38
CA PHE A 159 -4.97 -10.22 -7.29
C PHE A 159 -4.42 -11.38 -8.14
N GLN A 160 -4.82 -11.44 -9.41
CA GLN A 160 -4.43 -12.50 -10.35
C GLN A 160 -3.72 -11.91 -11.57
N VAL A 161 -2.56 -12.49 -11.88
CA VAL A 161 -1.81 -12.21 -13.12
C VAL A 161 -1.51 -13.56 -13.75
N GLU A 162 -1.93 -13.75 -15.01
CA GLU A 162 -1.58 -14.94 -15.78
C GLU A 162 -0.07 -14.94 -16.07
N SER A 163 0.56 -16.11 -15.96
CA SER A 163 2.01 -16.25 -16.00
C SER A 163 2.42 -17.41 -16.90
N SER A 164 3.40 -17.18 -17.78
CA SER A 164 4.00 -18.19 -18.67
C SER A 164 5.54 -18.28 -18.56
N GLU A 165 6.20 -17.36 -17.87
CA GLU A 165 7.67 -17.30 -17.76
C GLU A 165 8.21 -17.51 -16.32
N PRO A 166 9.48 -17.93 -16.16
CA PRO A 166 10.09 -18.15 -14.84
C PRO A 166 10.34 -16.83 -14.08
N ALA A 167 9.93 -16.80 -12.82
CA ALA A 167 10.02 -15.62 -11.95
C ALA A 167 11.47 -15.17 -11.65
N GLN A 168 11.66 -13.84 -11.58
CA GLN A 168 12.87 -13.12 -11.14
C GLN A 168 13.22 -13.38 -9.67
N THR A 169 13.58 -14.63 -9.35
CA THR A 169 13.62 -15.16 -7.98
C THR A 169 14.58 -14.39 -7.07
N ASP A 170 15.75 -13.99 -7.57
CA ASP A 170 16.73 -13.28 -6.75
C ASP A 170 16.30 -11.85 -6.44
N GLN A 171 15.78 -11.11 -7.43
CA GLN A 171 15.28 -9.74 -7.25
C GLN A 171 14.06 -9.72 -6.33
N VAL A 172 13.11 -10.64 -6.53
CA VAL A 172 11.92 -10.75 -5.68
C VAL A 172 12.31 -11.16 -4.26
N SER A 173 13.27 -12.08 -4.09
CA SER A 173 13.76 -12.43 -2.75
C SER A 173 14.41 -11.24 -2.06
N ALA A 174 15.23 -10.45 -2.76
CA ALA A 174 15.85 -9.24 -2.22
C ALA A 174 14.80 -8.18 -1.83
N TYR A 175 13.77 -8.01 -2.65
CA TYR A 175 12.62 -7.16 -2.32
C TYR A 175 11.93 -7.60 -1.02
N ILE A 176 11.64 -8.91 -0.88
CA ILE A 176 11.03 -9.47 0.34
C ILE A 176 11.96 -9.25 1.54
N ASP A 177 13.27 -9.35 1.34
CA ASP A 177 14.28 -9.06 2.36
C ASP A 177 14.20 -7.63 2.87
N ASP A 178 14.04 -6.66 1.99
CA ASP A 178 13.86 -5.27 2.39
C ASP A 178 12.51 -5.02 3.07
N VAL A 179 11.42 -5.59 2.57
CA VAL A 179 10.08 -5.48 3.18
C VAL A 179 10.09 -5.99 4.62
N VAL A 180 10.62 -7.20 4.85
CA VAL A 180 10.68 -7.78 6.21
C VAL A 180 11.65 -7.01 7.11
N ALA A 181 12.76 -6.52 6.56
CA ALA A 181 13.68 -5.64 7.27
C ALA A 181 13.10 -4.23 7.53
N ARG A 182 11.90 -3.93 7.02
CA ARG A 182 11.24 -2.61 7.09
C ARG A 182 12.09 -1.50 6.47
N ARG A 183 12.84 -1.85 5.43
CA ARG A 183 13.62 -0.92 4.61
C ARG A 183 12.87 -0.62 3.33
N ARG A 184 13.27 0.46 2.68
CA ARG A 184 12.76 0.80 1.35
C ARG A 184 13.38 -0.17 0.33
N PRO A 185 12.58 -0.99 -0.39
CA PRO A 185 13.15 -1.91 -1.36
C PRO A 185 13.84 -1.17 -2.51
N VAL A 186 14.87 -1.83 -3.05
CA VAL A 186 15.61 -1.37 -4.22
C VAL A 186 14.73 -1.45 -5.48
N ARG A 187 14.88 -0.48 -6.37
CA ARG A 187 14.15 -0.42 -7.64
C ARG A 187 14.72 -1.44 -8.63
N PHE A 188 13.84 -2.10 -9.39
CA PHE A 188 14.19 -3.00 -10.49
C PHE A 188 12.97 -3.20 -11.38
N GLU A 189 13.17 -3.49 -12.67
CA GLU A 189 12.06 -3.79 -13.57
C GLU A 189 11.47 -5.16 -13.26
N VAL A 190 10.17 -5.19 -12.93
CA VAL A 190 9.44 -6.37 -12.51
C VAL A 190 8.77 -7.01 -13.71
N LEU A 191 9.02 -8.30 -13.92
CA LEU A 191 8.22 -9.11 -14.83
C LEU A 191 6.81 -9.31 -14.25
N PRO A 192 5.74 -9.32 -15.06
CA PRO A 192 4.36 -9.46 -14.58
C PRO A 192 4.16 -10.63 -13.60
N GLU A 193 4.85 -11.75 -13.81
CA GLU A 193 4.78 -12.98 -13.01
C GLU A 193 5.36 -12.82 -11.60
N ALA A 194 6.29 -11.89 -11.40
CA ALA A 194 6.90 -11.62 -10.11
C ALA A 194 6.00 -10.75 -9.21
N TRP A 195 5.10 -9.98 -9.82
CA TRP A 195 4.30 -8.97 -9.14
C TRP A 195 3.35 -9.52 -8.08
N PRO A 196 2.60 -10.64 -8.29
CA PRO A 196 1.76 -11.23 -7.25
C PRO A 196 2.53 -11.52 -5.96
N SER A 197 3.75 -12.03 -6.06
CA SER A 197 4.56 -12.34 -4.86
C SER A 197 4.94 -11.08 -4.08
N MET A 198 5.20 -9.99 -4.79
CA MET A 198 5.54 -8.70 -4.17
C MET A 198 4.32 -8.06 -3.50
N ILE A 199 3.14 -8.16 -4.11
CA ILE A 199 1.86 -7.75 -3.53
C ILE A 199 1.55 -8.58 -2.28
N GLY A 200 1.68 -9.91 -2.38
CA GLY A 200 1.49 -10.83 -1.26
C GLY A 200 2.40 -10.48 -0.08
N ALA A 201 3.66 -10.10 -0.33
CA ALA A 201 4.58 -9.67 0.73
C ALA A 201 4.07 -8.43 1.47
N GLY A 202 3.54 -7.44 0.75
CA GLY A 202 2.97 -6.23 1.34
C GLY A 202 1.73 -6.53 2.20
N HIS A 203 0.83 -7.39 1.71
CA HIS A 203 -0.36 -7.78 2.46
C HIS A 203 -0.06 -8.61 3.70
N VAL A 204 0.88 -9.57 3.62
CA VAL A 204 1.33 -10.32 4.81
C VAL A 204 1.95 -9.38 5.83
N GLN A 205 2.80 -8.45 5.39
CA GLN A 205 3.43 -7.48 6.28
C GLN A 205 2.40 -6.55 6.95
N ALA A 206 1.40 -6.08 6.20
CA ALA A 206 0.31 -5.27 6.73
C ALA A 206 -0.54 -6.06 7.74
N ALA A 207 -0.87 -7.31 7.45
CA ALA A 207 -1.62 -8.17 8.35
C ALA A 207 -0.89 -8.43 9.67
N ILE A 208 0.42 -8.63 9.62
CA ILE A 208 1.27 -8.80 10.81
C ILE A 208 1.36 -7.49 11.61
N ALA A 209 1.45 -6.36 10.94
CA ALA A 209 1.49 -5.06 11.60
C ALA A 209 0.13 -4.65 12.19
N GLY A 210 -0.98 -5.20 11.68
CA GLY A 210 -2.34 -4.84 12.07
C GLY A 210 -2.62 -3.36 11.80
N ASN A 211 -2.92 -2.60 12.85
CA ASN A 211 -3.10 -1.15 12.79
C ASN A 211 -1.75 -0.42 12.69
N HIS A 212 -0.99 -0.65 11.62
CA HIS A 212 0.23 0.11 11.39
C HIS A 212 -0.11 1.61 11.31
N LEU A 213 0.59 2.41 12.11
CA LEU A 213 0.43 3.85 12.15
C LEU A 213 1.56 4.54 11.37
N PRO A 214 1.29 5.68 10.71
CA PRO A 214 2.35 6.52 10.15
C PRO A 214 3.25 7.08 11.25
N ALA A 215 4.46 7.54 10.90
CA ALA A 215 5.30 8.24 11.86
C ALA A 215 4.65 9.56 12.30
N HIS A 216 4.79 9.91 13.59
CA HIS A 216 4.21 11.14 14.13
C HIS A 216 4.77 12.41 13.44
N GLU A 217 6.07 12.42 13.15
CA GLU A 217 6.72 13.52 12.42
C GLU A 217 6.18 13.65 10.99
N PHE A 218 5.88 12.52 10.33
CA PHE A 218 5.24 12.52 9.03
C PHE A 218 3.87 13.20 9.10
N VAL A 219 3.02 12.82 10.05
CA VAL A 219 1.66 13.38 10.20
C VAL A 219 1.74 14.90 10.39
N ARG A 220 2.60 15.36 11.31
CA ARG A 220 2.82 16.78 11.56
C ARG A 220 3.32 17.53 10.34
N THR A 221 4.23 16.94 9.58
CA THR A 221 4.81 17.56 8.39
C THR A 221 3.78 17.69 7.28
N LEU A 222 2.96 16.65 7.08
CA LEU A 222 1.92 16.65 6.08
C LEU A 222 0.83 17.67 6.41
N ASP A 223 0.37 17.70 7.66
CA ASP A 223 -0.64 18.65 8.14
C ASP A 223 -0.21 20.10 7.90
N ARG A 224 1.01 20.47 8.33
CA ARG A 224 1.58 21.80 8.09
C ARG A 224 1.64 22.16 6.59
N ARG A 225 2.02 21.22 5.72
CA ARG A 225 2.06 21.46 4.27
C ARG A 225 0.68 21.73 3.70
N LEU A 226 -0.36 21.08 4.23
CA LEU A 226 -1.74 21.31 3.82
C LEU A 226 -2.24 22.67 4.30
N GLU A 227 -1.93 23.06 5.53
CA GLU A 227 -2.25 24.39 6.07
C GLU A 227 -1.61 25.51 5.24
N GLU A 228 -0.30 25.40 4.93
CA GLU A 228 0.41 26.37 4.10
C GLU A 228 -0.23 26.54 2.72
N ARG A 229 -0.71 25.44 2.13
CA ARG A 229 -1.35 25.44 0.81
C ARG A 229 -2.77 26.03 0.85
N ALA A 230 -3.53 25.71 1.91
CA ALA A 230 -4.83 26.32 2.15
C ALA A 230 -4.70 27.84 2.35
N GLY A 231 -3.74 28.28 3.17
CA GLY A 231 -3.48 29.70 3.42
C GLY A 231 -3.09 30.48 2.16
N ARG A 232 -2.35 29.86 1.23
CA ARG A 232 -2.00 30.49 -0.07
C ARG A 232 -3.20 30.73 -0.98
N ARG A 233 -4.20 29.83 -0.99
CA ARG A 233 -5.44 30.01 -1.79
C ARG A 233 -6.24 31.24 -1.34
N PHE A 234 -6.39 31.44 -0.03
CA PHE A 234 -7.10 32.61 0.50
C PHE A 234 -6.39 33.94 0.19
N VAL A 235 -5.06 33.96 0.12
CA VAL A 235 -4.29 35.16 -0.22
C VAL A 235 -4.39 35.51 -1.72
N THR A 236 -4.54 34.52 -2.60
CA THR A 236 -4.74 34.77 -4.03
C THR A 236 -6.14 35.25 -4.38
N ASP A 237 -7.18 34.77 -3.69
CA ASP A 237 -8.57 35.18 -3.95
C ASP A 237 -8.91 36.57 -3.37
N LEU A 238 -8.10 37.08 -2.44
CA LEU A 238 -8.24 38.43 -1.86
C LEU A 238 -7.43 39.53 -2.58
N ARG A 239 -6.77 39.21 -3.71
CA ARG A 239 -5.98 40.19 -4.49
C ARG A 239 -6.68 40.77 -5.72
N ILE A 240 -7.97 40.52 -5.88
CA ILE A 240 -8.81 41.25 -6.83
C ILE A 240 -9.73 42.11 -5.97
N TRP A 241 -9.86 43.39 -6.30
CA TRP A 241 -10.47 44.48 -5.50
C TRP A 241 -9.52 45.19 -4.53
N SER A 242 -8.54 45.91 -5.09
CA SER A 242 -8.18 47.23 -4.56
C SER A 242 -7.51 48.09 -5.64
N ALA A 243 -8.19 49.21 -5.94
CA ALA A 243 -7.84 50.36 -6.78
C ALA A 243 -7.83 50.15 -8.31
#